data_AF-A0A6B1HQR9-F1
#
_entry.id   AF-A0A6B1HQR9-F1
#
_cell.length_a   1.000
_cell.length_b   1.000
_cell.length_c   1.000
_cell.angle_alpha   90.00
_cell.angle_beta   90.00
_cell.angle_gamma   90.00
#
_symmetry.space_group_name_H-M   'P 1'
#
loop_
_entity.id
_entity.type
_entity.pdbx_description
1 polymer ?
#
loop_
_entity_poly.entity_id
_entity_poly.type
_entity_poly.pdbx_seq_one_letter_code
_entity_poly.pdbx_strand_id
1 'polypeptide(L)'
;LPTQGNEYGQAFRDLEMEAEVLKLSQEIGIGAQFGGKYFCHDVRVVRMPRHGASCPVGLAVSCSADRQILAKITAEGLFLEALETEPVKYLPEISDEQLGGAVVEIDLNRPMDEIRATLSQHPVSTRLALTGPMIVARDIAHAKLKERLDAGESLPQYFKDQCVYYAGPAKTPEGYVSGSFGPTTAGRMDGYVDEFQAAGGSMVMLAKGNRSRQVTQACEKHGGFYLGSIGGPAARLAQDCIRKVEVLEYPELGMEAIWQIEVEDFPAFIVVDDKGNDFFAHFMRPAQ
;
A
#
# COMPACT_ATOMS: atom_id res chain seq x y z
N LEU A 1 8.29 -10.01 30.12
CA LEU A 1 9.51 -10.84 29.92
C LEU A 1 10.67 -10.18 30.67
N PRO A 2 11.63 -10.96 31.20
CA PRO A 2 12.88 -10.42 31.74
C PRO A 2 13.73 -9.81 30.61
N THR A 3 14.78 -9.07 30.97
CA THR A 3 15.73 -8.44 30.02
C THR A 3 17.08 -9.15 29.92
N GLN A 4 17.23 -10.29 30.61
CA GLN A 4 18.44 -11.11 30.60
C GLN A 4 18.07 -12.60 30.59
N GLY A 5 18.91 -13.42 29.97
CA GLY A 5 18.80 -14.87 30.02
C GLY A 5 19.16 -15.46 31.38
N ASN A 6 18.99 -16.78 31.52
CA ASN A 6 19.46 -17.55 32.68
C ASN A 6 19.93 -18.95 32.24
N GLU A 7 20.50 -19.71 33.18
CA GLU A 7 21.01 -21.07 32.93
C GLU A 7 19.94 -22.07 32.50
N TYR A 8 18.66 -21.80 32.79
CA TYR A 8 17.53 -22.65 32.42
C TYR A 8 16.96 -22.36 31.03
N GLY A 9 17.54 -21.40 30.30
CA GLY A 9 17.10 -21.06 28.95
C GLY A 9 15.80 -20.26 28.89
N GLN A 10 15.54 -19.37 29.87
CA GLN A 10 14.37 -18.48 29.80
C GLN A 10 14.44 -17.55 28.57
N ALA A 11 13.28 -17.25 27.98
CA ALA A 11 13.18 -16.21 26.97
C ALA A 11 13.30 -14.83 27.60
N PHE A 12 13.97 -13.90 26.91
CA PHE A 12 14.16 -12.54 27.39
C PHE A 12 14.09 -11.51 26.27
N ARG A 13 13.78 -10.25 26.62
CA ARG A 13 13.85 -9.10 25.72
C ARG A 13 15.27 -8.55 25.66
N ASP A 14 15.80 -8.43 24.46
CA ASP A 14 17.14 -7.90 24.21
C ASP A 14 17.05 -6.39 23.89
N LEU A 15 17.24 -5.54 24.90
CA LEU A 15 17.09 -4.09 24.75
C LEU A 15 18.20 -3.45 23.91
N GLU A 16 19.39 -4.05 23.88
CA GLU A 16 20.51 -3.56 23.08
C GLU A 16 20.21 -3.79 21.59
N MET A 17 19.79 -5.00 21.22
CA MET A 17 19.41 -5.32 19.86
C MET A 17 18.15 -4.56 19.41
N GLU A 18 17.19 -4.31 20.31
CA GLU A 18 16.05 -3.43 20.01
C GLU A 18 16.51 -2.02 19.58
N ALA A 19 17.47 -1.43 20.29
CA ALA A 19 18.00 -0.10 19.98
C ALA A 19 18.81 -0.10 18.67
N GLU A 20 19.62 -1.13 18.43
CA GLU A 20 20.42 -1.26 17.20
C GLU A 20 19.52 -1.39 15.97
N VAL A 21 18.53 -2.28 16.00
CA VAL A 21 17.59 -2.46 14.89
C VAL A 21 16.73 -1.21 14.67
N LEU A 22 16.32 -0.53 15.73
CA LEU A 22 15.61 0.75 15.59
C LEU A 22 16.48 1.80 14.92
N LYS A 23 17.77 1.91 15.28
CA LYS A 23 18.70 2.83 14.63
C LYS A 23 18.88 2.49 13.15
N LEU A 24 19.08 1.21 12.81
CA LEU A 24 19.16 0.75 11.41
C LEU A 24 17.89 1.12 10.62
N SER A 25 16.71 0.95 11.22
CA SER A 25 15.44 1.33 10.59
C SER A 25 15.33 2.84 10.32
N GLN A 26 15.99 3.68 11.11
CA GLN A 26 15.99 5.13 10.93
C GLN A 26 17.00 5.59 9.86
N GLU A 27 18.08 4.82 9.67
CA GLU A 27 19.15 5.12 8.72
C GLU A 27 18.86 4.61 7.30
N ILE A 28 17.96 3.63 7.13
CA ILE A 28 17.62 3.04 5.82
C ILE A 28 16.96 4.02 4.84
N GLY A 29 16.42 5.14 5.33
CA GLY A 29 15.86 6.22 4.51
C GLY A 29 14.48 5.94 3.88
N ILE A 30 13.94 4.72 3.99
CA ILE A 30 12.59 4.37 3.48
C ILE A 30 11.49 5.19 4.18
N GLY A 31 11.66 5.46 5.48
CA GLY A 31 10.74 6.24 6.27
C GLY A 31 9.31 5.72 6.30
N ALA A 32 8.37 6.63 6.54
CA ALA A 32 6.95 6.31 6.58
C ALA A 32 6.39 6.24 5.15
N GLN A 33 6.64 5.11 4.48
CA GLN A 33 6.23 4.78 3.12
C GLN A 33 6.96 5.54 2.00
N PHE A 34 7.12 6.86 2.09
CA PHE A 34 7.64 7.71 1.01
C PHE A 34 8.91 8.49 1.41
N GLY A 35 9.88 7.79 1.98
CA GLY A 35 11.16 8.37 2.37
C GLY A 35 11.16 8.96 3.78
N GLY A 36 12.34 9.03 4.39
CA GLY A 36 12.58 9.67 5.69
C GLY A 36 12.98 8.71 6.80
N LYS A 37 12.69 9.10 8.05
CA LYS A 37 13.20 8.43 9.26
C LYS A 37 12.28 7.34 9.82
N TYR A 38 10.97 7.53 9.73
CA TYR A 38 10.00 6.76 10.51
C TYR A 38 9.58 5.44 9.83
N PHE A 39 10.54 4.55 9.59
CA PHE A 39 10.24 3.21 9.06
C PHE A 39 9.62 2.30 10.13
N CYS A 40 10.11 2.37 11.36
CA CYS A 40 9.54 1.68 12.52
C CYS A 40 9.13 2.70 13.59
N HIS A 41 8.00 2.46 14.25
CA HIS A 41 7.63 3.18 15.47
C HIS A 41 8.58 2.81 16.61
N ASP A 42 8.76 1.51 16.82
CA ASP A 42 9.70 0.91 17.74
C ASP A 42 10.06 -0.52 17.28
N VAL A 43 10.90 -1.20 18.05
CA VAL A 43 11.33 -2.58 17.80
C VAL A 43 11.19 -3.41 19.06
N ARG A 44 10.87 -4.70 18.91
CA ARG A 44 10.91 -5.69 19.98
C ARG A 44 11.78 -6.87 19.54
N VAL A 45 12.74 -7.26 20.36
CA VAL A 45 13.62 -8.41 20.11
C VAL A 45 13.51 -9.37 21.27
N VAL A 46 13.11 -10.61 20.98
CA VAL A 46 13.00 -11.68 21.98
C VAL A 46 13.99 -12.79 21.66
N ARG A 47 14.93 -13.02 22.57
CA ARG A 47 15.85 -14.14 22.49
C ARG A 47 15.23 -15.37 23.15
N MET A 48 15.28 -16.50 22.45
CA MET A 48 14.73 -17.79 22.89
C MET A 48 15.84 -18.86 22.94
N PRO A 49 15.69 -19.89 23.81
CA PRO A 49 16.55 -21.07 23.75
C PRO A 49 16.34 -21.80 22.42
N ARG A 50 17.33 -22.61 22.04
CA ARG A 50 17.31 -23.37 20.79
C ARG A 50 18.03 -24.70 20.97
N HIS A 51 17.67 -25.68 20.15
CA HIS A 51 18.49 -26.87 19.99
C HIS A 51 19.87 -26.50 19.42
N GLY A 52 20.94 -27.19 19.82
CA GLY A 52 22.32 -26.84 19.42
C GLY A 52 22.52 -26.74 17.90
N ALA A 53 21.84 -27.62 17.15
CA ALA A 53 21.88 -27.68 15.68
C ALA A 53 20.84 -26.80 14.97
N SER A 54 20.12 -25.92 15.67
CA SER A 54 19.04 -25.10 15.08
C SER A 54 19.14 -23.66 15.56
N CYS A 55 18.82 -22.69 14.70
CA CYS A 55 18.71 -21.28 15.06
C CYS A 55 17.60 -20.59 14.25
N PRO A 56 16.32 -20.89 14.55
CA PRO A 56 15.21 -20.21 13.87
C PRO A 56 15.23 -18.71 14.20
N VAL A 57 14.91 -17.89 13.19
CA VAL A 57 14.77 -16.44 13.31
C VAL A 57 13.42 -16.05 12.72
N GLY A 58 12.62 -15.31 13.47
CA GLY A 58 11.34 -14.77 13.02
C GLY A 58 11.43 -13.24 12.94
N LEU A 59 10.92 -12.67 11.85
CA LEU A 59 10.74 -11.23 11.69
C LEU A 59 9.28 -10.99 11.31
N ALA A 60 8.62 -10.11 12.05
CA ALA A 60 7.22 -9.76 11.84
C ALA A 60 7.02 -8.28 12.19
N VAL A 61 5.93 -7.71 11.67
CA VAL A 61 5.55 -6.32 11.91
C VAL A 61 4.08 -6.24 12.29
N SER A 62 3.74 -5.30 13.17
CA SER A 62 2.39 -4.74 13.20
C SER A 62 2.36 -3.52 12.28
N CYS A 63 1.28 -3.36 11.54
CA CYS A 63 1.15 -2.29 10.55
C CYS A 63 0.45 -1.06 11.16
N SER A 64 0.23 0.00 10.36
CA SER A 64 -0.53 1.18 10.81
C SER A 64 -1.95 0.86 11.30
N ALA A 65 -2.50 -0.31 10.94
CA ALA A 65 -3.71 -0.85 11.54
C ALA A 65 -3.36 -1.80 12.70
N ASP A 66 -2.64 -1.27 13.71
CA ASP A 66 -2.22 -1.96 14.94
C ASP A 66 -3.44 -2.25 15.81
N ARG A 67 -3.85 -3.52 15.88
CA ARG A 67 -5.18 -3.93 16.38
C ARG A 67 -5.08 -5.21 17.19
N GLN A 68 -4.93 -5.03 18.50
CA GLN A 68 -5.01 -6.07 19.51
C GLN A 68 -5.83 -5.56 20.70
N ILE A 69 -6.48 -6.47 21.42
CA ILE A 69 -7.17 -6.15 22.66
C ILE A 69 -6.98 -7.30 23.65
N LEU A 70 -6.43 -7.01 24.83
CA LEU A 70 -6.37 -7.97 25.92
C LEU A 70 -7.75 -8.09 26.57
N ALA A 71 -8.07 -9.29 27.04
CA ALA A 71 -9.29 -9.58 27.77
C ALA A 71 -8.99 -10.51 28.93
N LYS A 72 -9.75 -10.38 30.02
CA LYS A 72 -9.73 -11.35 31.13
C LYS A 72 -11.12 -11.57 31.70
N ILE A 73 -11.35 -12.80 32.16
CA ILE A 73 -12.55 -13.20 32.89
C ILE A 73 -12.11 -13.54 34.31
N THR A 74 -12.75 -12.94 35.29
CA THR A 74 -12.47 -13.18 36.71
C THR A 74 -13.78 -13.40 37.47
N ALA A 75 -13.70 -13.67 38.77
CA ALA A 75 -14.90 -13.81 39.62
C ALA A 75 -15.75 -12.51 39.64
N GLU A 76 -15.13 -11.36 39.37
CA GLU A 76 -15.75 -10.04 39.35
C GLU A 76 -16.40 -9.68 38.00
N GLY A 77 -16.13 -10.45 36.93
CA GLY A 77 -16.78 -10.25 35.64
C GLY A 77 -15.85 -10.33 34.42
N LEU A 78 -16.28 -9.65 33.35
CA LEU A 78 -15.61 -9.59 32.05
C LEU A 78 -14.88 -8.25 31.92
N PHE A 79 -13.58 -8.30 31.61
CA PHE A 79 -12.75 -7.11 31.45
C PHE A 79 -12.11 -7.11 30.07
N LEU A 80 -12.17 -5.96 29.41
CA LEU A 80 -11.49 -5.68 28.15
C LEU A 80 -10.48 -4.55 28.37
N GLU A 81 -9.36 -4.60 27.64
CA GLU A 81 -8.40 -3.52 27.57
C GLU A 81 -9.07 -2.24 27.06
N ALA A 82 -8.88 -1.15 27.78
CA ALA A 82 -9.36 0.16 27.38
C ALA A 82 -8.43 0.74 26.31
N LEU A 83 -8.95 0.94 25.11
CA LEU A 83 -8.27 1.66 24.04
C LEU A 83 -8.55 3.17 24.14
N GLU A 84 -7.77 3.95 23.40
CA GLU A 84 -7.99 5.39 23.28
C GLU A 84 -9.33 5.70 22.58
N THR A 85 -10.11 6.61 23.14
CA THR A 85 -11.42 7.03 22.57
C THR A 85 -11.43 8.47 22.06
N GLU A 86 -10.42 9.28 22.41
CA GLU A 86 -10.24 10.66 21.96
C GLU A 86 -8.91 10.84 21.21
N PRO A 87 -8.72 10.18 20.05
CA PRO A 87 -7.45 10.23 19.31
C PRO A 87 -7.11 11.62 18.77
N VAL A 88 -8.10 12.53 18.70
CA VAL A 88 -7.94 13.91 18.24
C VAL A 88 -6.86 14.68 19.01
N LYS A 89 -6.62 14.33 20.28
CA LYS A 89 -5.59 14.97 21.12
C LYS A 89 -4.15 14.74 20.62
N TYR A 90 -3.94 13.76 19.75
CA TYR A 90 -2.64 13.48 19.13
C TYR A 90 -2.45 14.20 17.80
N LEU A 91 -3.47 14.92 17.30
CA LEU A 91 -3.33 15.72 16.08
C LEU A 91 -2.50 16.97 16.38
N PRO A 92 -1.37 17.18 15.68
CA PRO A 92 -0.63 18.42 15.80
C PRO A 92 -1.38 19.56 15.12
N GLU A 93 -1.11 20.79 15.54
CA GLU A 93 -1.47 21.96 14.74
C GLU A 93 -0.58 21.99 13.50
N ILE A 94 -1.17 21.75 12.33
CA ILE A 94 -0.48 21.77 11.04
C ILE A 94 -0.91 23.03 10.27
N SER A 95 0.06 23.80 9.79
CA SER A 95 -0.16 24.86 8.80
C SER A 95 0.22 24.38 7.41
N ASP A 96 -0.46 24.84 6.36
CA ASP A 96 -0.15 24.49 4.95
C ASP A 96 1.32 24.76 4.57
N GLU A 97 1.95 25.74 5.22
CA GLU A 97 3.38 26.07 5.07
C GLU A 97 4.34 24.94 5.48
N GLN A 98 3.89 24.00 6.35
CA GLN A 98 4.66 22.83 6.81
C GLN A 98 4.53 21.64 5.86
N LEU A 99 3.52 21.62 4.98
CA LEU A 99 3.25 20.58 3.99
C LEU A 99 3.70 21.05 2.60
N GLY A 100 4.98 21.36 2.46
CA GLY A 100 5.57 21.88 1.23
C GLY A 100 5.43 20.94 0.01
N GLY A 101 5.63 21.52 -1.18
CA GLY A 101 5.74 20.82 -2.46
C GLY A 101 4.52 21.05 -3.37
N ALA A 102 4.79 21.32 -4.66
CA ALA A 102 3.74 21.41 -5.66
C ALA A 102 3.01 20.06 -5.77
N VAL A 103 1.68 20.10 -5.79
CA VAL A 103 0.84 18.96 -6.16
C VAL A 103 0.52 19.10 -7.63
N VAL A 104 0.71 18.04 -8.40
CA VAL A 104 0.28 18.00 -9.80
C VAL A 104 -1.11 17.37 -9.87
N GLU A 105 -2.08 18.12 -10.38
CA GLU A 105 -3.43 17.61 -10.64
C GLU A 105 -3.42 16.76 -11.91
N ILE A 106 -4.04 15.58 -11.85
CA ILE A 106 -4.17 14.65 -12.97
C ILE A 106 -5.66 14.39 -13.20
N ASP A 107 -6.16 14.85 -14.35
CA ASP A 107 -7.51 14.56 -14.83
C ASP A 107 -7.55 13.17 -15.49
N LEU A 108 -8.18 12.22 -14.81
CA LEU A 108 -8.38 10.85 -15.28
C LEU A 108 -9.55 10.69 -16.25
N ASN A 109 -10.28 11.77 -16.57
CA ASN A 109 -11.29 11.76 -17.63
C ASN A 109 -10.67 11.87 -19.03
N ARG A 110 -9.37 12.18 -19.13
CA ARG A 110 -8.65 12.28 -20.39
C ARG A 110 -8.36 10.88 -20.97
N PRO A 111 -8.16 10.75 -22.29
CA PRO A 111 -7.67 9.50 -22.88
C PRO A 111 -6.36 9.02 -22.23
N MET A 112 -6.18 7.71 -22.10
CA MET A 112 -5.03 7.10 -21.42
C MET A 112 -3.67 7.62 -21.95
N ASP A 113 -3.53 7.84 -23.26
CA ASP A 113 -2.31 8.39 -23.84
C ASP A 113 -2.02 9.83 -23.40
N GLU A 114 -3.05 10.66 -23.21
CA GLU A 114 -2.88 12.02 -22.68
C GLU A 114 -2.53 12.00 -21.18
N ILE A 115 -3.13 11.09 -20.41
CA ILE A 115 -2.78 10.88 -18.99
C ILE A 115 -1.29 10.51 -18.89
N ARG A 116 -0.84 9.54 -19.68
CA ARG A 116 0.56 9.08 -19.71
C ARG A 116 1.51 10.19 -20.18
N ALA A 117 1.13 10.96 -21.20
CA ALA A 117 1.92 12.09 -21.68
C ALA A 117 2.09 13.18 -20.62
N THR A 118 1.09 13.39 -19.78
CA THR A 118 1.17 14.30 -18.63
C THR A 118 2.09 13.73 -17.55
N LEU A 119 1.89 12.47 -17.13
CA LEU A 119 2.74 11.80 -16.15
C LEU A 119 4.22 11.76 -16.57
N SER A 120 4.51 11.57 -17.85
CA SER A 120 5.87 11.51 -18.39
C SER A 120 6.67 12.81 -18.24
N GLN A 121 5.99 13.95 -18.01
CA GLN A 121 6.64 15.24 -17.78
C GLN A 121 7.24 15.38 -16.37
N HIS A 122 6.95 14.43 -15.48
CA HIS A 122 7.29 14.51 -14.07
C HIS A 122 8.20 13.34 -13.65
N PRO A 123 9.20 13.59 -12.77
CA PRO A 123 10.04 12.52 -12.25
C PRO A 123 9.32 11.68 -11.19
N VAL A 124 9.89 10.51 -10.86
CA VAL A 124 9.54 9.78 -9.64
C VAL A 124 9.64 10.68 -8.41
N SER A 125 8.91 10.36 -7.34
CA SER A 125 8.66 11.17 -6.12
C SER A 125 7.70 12.36 -6.28
N THR A 126 7.26 12.69 -7.50
CA THR A 126 6.27 13.76 -7.71
C THR A 126 4.94 13.42 -7.04
N ARG A 127 4.41 14.36 -6.25
CA ARG A 127 3.10 14.26 -5.58
C ARG A 127 1.98 14.63 -6.55
N LEU A 128 0.94 13.80 -6.60
CA LEU A 128 -0.20 13.91 -7.49
C LEU A 128 -1.51 14.02 -6.70
N ALA A 129 -2.49 14.70 -7.29
CA ALA A 129 -3.90 14.63 -6.92
C ALA A 129 -4.70 14.13 -8.14
N LEU A 130 -5.32 12.96 -8.01
CA LEU A 130 -6.01 12.31 -9.12
C LEU A 130 -7.52 12.55 -9.02
N THR A 131 -8.14 13.00 -10.11
CA THR A 131 -9.58 13.26 -10.19
C THR A 131 -10.17 12.61 -11.44
N GLY A 132 -11.26 11.85 -11.30
CA GLY A 132 -11.94 11.15 -12.39
C GLY A 132 -12.16 9.66 -12.12
N PRO A 133 -12.48 8.87 -13.16
CA PRO A 133 -12.82 7.46 -13.01
C PRO A 133 -11.58 6.58 -12.79
N MET A 134 -11.73 5.53 -11.99
CA MET A 134 -10.76 4.45 -11.83
C MET A 134 -11.45 3.09 -11.86
N ILE A 135 -10.70 2.09 -12.34
CA ILE A 135 -11.07 0.68 -12.21
C ILE A 135 -10.38 0.09 -11.02
N VAL A 136 -11.15 -0.58 -10.16
CA VAL A 136 -10.61 -1.32 -9.03
C VAL A 136 -10.54 -2.78 -9.39
N ALA A 137 -9.34 -3.36 -9.32
CA ALA A 137 -9.13 -4.78 -9.53
C ALA A 137 -7.93 -5.25 -8.70
N ARG A 138 -7.99 -6.44 -8.14
CA ARG A 138 -6.89 -7.04 -7.37
C ARG A 138 -6.76 -8.53 -7.63
N ASP A 139 -6.11 -9.26 -6.74
CA ASP A 139 -5.67 -10.66 -6.84
C ASP A 139 -6.56 -11.57 -7.73
N ILE A 140 -7.81 -11.86 -7.34
CA ILE A 140 -8.66 -12.79 -8.11
C ILE A 140 -9.13 -12.18 -9.44
N ALA A 141 -9.47 -10.89 -9.47
CA ALA A 141 -9.85 -10.20 -10.70
C ALA A 141 -8.71 -10.20 -11.73
N HIS A 142 -7.46 -10.01 -11.30
CA HIS A 142 -6.29 -10.11 -12.17
C HIS A 142 -6.10 -11.53 -12.70
N ALA A 143 -6.30 -12.55 -11.86
CA ALA A 143 -6.27 -13.94 -12.32
C ALA A 143 -7.34 -14.21 -13.40
N LYS A 144 -8.57 -13.70 -13.23
CA LYS A 144 -9.64 -13.80 -14.24
C LYS A 144 -9.32 -13.07 -15.54
N LEU A 145 -8.75 -11.88 -15.47
CA LEU A 145 -8.30 -11.13 -16.65
C LEU A 145 -7.14 -11.84 -17.36
N LYS A 146 -6.26 -12.51 -16.61
CA LYS A 146 -5.22 -13.35 -17.19
C LYS A 146 -5.79 -14.60 -17.87
N GLU A 147 -6.74 -15.29 -17.24
CA GLU A 147 -7.44 -16.44 -17.86
C GLU A 147 -8.04 -16.07 -19.22
N ARG A 148 -8.61 -14.86 -19.36
CA ARG A 148 -9.09 -14.34 -20.64
C ARG A 148 -7.98 -14.22 -21.68
N LEU A 149 -6.86 -13.58 -21.33
CA LEU A 149 -5.72 -13.44 -22.23
C LEU A 149 -5.15 -14.81 -22.64
N ASP A 150 -5.01 -15.74 -21.70
CA ASP A 150 -4.51 -17.09 -21.95
C ASP A 150 -5.46 -17.90 -22.86
N ALA A 151 -6.76 -17.60 -22.84
CA ALA A 151 -7.76 -18.14 -23.75
C ALA A 151 -7.80 -17.45 -25.14
N GLY A 152 -6.95 -16.45 -25.37
CA GLY A 152 -6.89 -15.68 -26.62
C GLY A 152 -7.96 -14.58 -26.72
N GLU A 153 -8.66 -14.27 -25.63
CA GLU A 153 -9.57 -13.13 -25.55
C GLU A 153 -8.79 -11.83 -25.29
N SER A 154 -9.40 -10.68 -25.58
CA SER A 154 -8.79 -9.38 -25.29
C SER A 154 -9.07 -8.94 -23.85
N LEU A 155 -8.18 -8.13 -23.26
CA LEU A 155 -8.51 -7.39 -22.05
C LEU A 155 -9.75 -6.50 -22.28
N PRO A 156 -10.64 -6.38 -21.27
CA PRO A 156 -11.80 -5.49 -21.34
C PRO A 156 -11.41 -4.03 -21.54
N GLN A 157 -12.24 -3.29 -22.26
CA GLN A 157 -11.94 -1.90 -22.64
C GLN A 157 -11.76 -0.98 -21.42
N TYR A 158 -12.56 -1.16 -20.37
CA TYR A 158 -12.44 -0.39 -19.13
C TYR A 158 -11.05 -0.53 -18.48
N PHE A 159 -10.39 -1.68 -18.65
CA PHE A 159 -9.08 -1.97 -18.06
C PHE A 159 -7.92 -1.39 -18.88
N LYS A 160 -8.20 -0.99 -20.13
CA LYS A 160 -7.28 -0.29 -21.02
C LYS A 160 -7.36 1.22 -20.87
N ASP A 161 -8.59 1.73 -20.72
CA ASP A 161 -8.85 3.17 -20.78
C ASP A 161 -8.70 3.89 -19.44
N GLN A 162 -8.71 3.17 -18.31
CA GLN A 162 -8.76 3.78 -16.98
C GLN A 162 -7.55 3.39 -16.11
N CYS A 163 -7.24 4.23 -15.13
CA CYS A 163 -6.27 3.91 -14.10
C CYS A 163 -6.76 2.70 -13.28
N VAL A 164 -5.87 1.72 -13.06
CA VAL A 164 -6.18 0.49 -12.32
C VAL A 164 -5.73 0.61 -10.87
N TYR A 165 -6.69 0.78 -9.96
CA TYR A 165 -6.49 0.84 -8.52
C TYR A 165 -6.56 -0.55 -7.89
N TYR A 166 -5.49 -0.98 -7.21
CA TYR A 166 -5.49 -2.26 -6.50
C TYR A 166 -6.05 -2.08 -5.11
N ALA A 167 -7.32 -2.42 -4.91
CA ALA A 167 -7.99 -2.31 -3.63
C ALA A 167 -9.17 -3.28 -3.52
N GLY A 168 -9.71 -3.41 -2.32
CA GLY A 168 -10.99 -4.09 -2.07
C GLY A 168 -11.76 -3.31 -1.00
N PRO A 169 -13.01 -2.90 -1.24
CA PRO A 169 -13.73 -2.04 -0.32
C PRO A 169 -14.20 -2.82 0.91
N ALA A 170 -14.24 -2.15 2.06
CA ALA A 170 -15.06 -2.60 3.18
C ALA A 170 -16.56 -2.36 2.88
N LYS A 171 -17.44 -2.93 3.71
CA LYS A 171 -18.89 -2.69 3.60
C LYS A 171 -19.20 -1.19 3.71
N THR A 172 -20.05 -0.68 2.82
CA THR A 172 -20.53 0.70 2.84
C THR A 172 -21.50 0.91 4.00
N PRO A 173 -21.23 1.86 4.93
CA PRO A 173 -22.18 2.26 5.96
C PRO A 173 -23.44 2.89 5.37
N GLU A 174 -24.57 2.80 6.07
CA GLU A 174 -25.80 3.46 5.66
C GLU A 174 -25.62 4.98 5.57
N GLY A 175 -26.06 5.59 4.46
CA GLY A 175 -25.92 7.03 4.21
C GLY A 175 -24.54 7.48 3.72
N TYR A 176 -23.58 6.56 3.56
CA TYR A 176 -22.25 6.87 3.02
C TYR A 176 -22.12 6.44 1.55
N VAL A 177 -21.27 7.15 0.81
CA VAL A 177 -20.92 6.81 -0.58
C VAL A 177 -20.10 5.52 -0.65
N SER A 178 -19.15 5.37 0.28
CA SER A 178 -18.17 4.29 0.26
C SER A 178 -17.84 3.82 1.67
N GLY A 179 -17.55 2.52 1.82
CA GLY A 179 -16.86 2.01 3.00
C GLY A 179 -15.37 2.35 2.96
N SER A 180 -14.63 2.06 4.04
CA SER A 180 -13.17 2.23 4.04
C SER A 180 -12.54 1.51 2.84
N PHE A 181 -11.75 2.23 2.02
CA PHE A 181 -11.33 1.74 0.70
C PHE A 181 -9.89 2.13 0.35
N GLY A 182 -8.95 1.67 1.18
CA GLY A 182 -7.51 1.91 0.98
C GLY A 182 -6.82 0.92 0.02
N PRO A 183 -5.60 1.23 -0.42
CA PRO A 183 -4.85 0.41 -1.38
C PRO A 183 -4.42 -0.94 -0.78
N THR A 184 -4.25 -1.93 -1.64
CA THR A 184 -3.59 -3.20 -1.32
C THR A 184 -2.14 -3.25 -1.81
N THR A 185 -1.37 -4.24 -1.34
CA THR A 185 0.05 -4.40 -1.71
C THR A 185 0.20 -4.63 -3.20
N ALA A 186 0.92 -3.72 -3.88
CA ALA A 186 1.13 -3.75 -5.32
C ALA A 186 1.90 -5.00 -5.79
N GLY A 187 2.92 -5.41 -5.03
CA GLY A 187 3.82 -6.52 -5.35
C GLY A 187 3.14 -7.84 -5.72
N ARG A 188 1.93 -8.10 -5.22
CA ARG A 188 1.19 -9.34 -5.53
C ARG A 188 0.68 -9.41 -6.96
N MET A 189 0.57 -8.27 -7.64
CA MET A 189 0.13 -8.19 -9.03
C MET A 189 1.30 -8.04 -10.01
N ASP A 190 2.56 -8.07 -9.54
CA ASP A 190 3.73 -7.81 -10.40
C ASP A 190 3.86 -8.80 -11.57
N GLY A 191 3.44 -10.05 -11.38
CA GLY A 191 3.49 -11.07 -12.43
C GLY A 191 2.53 -10.86 -13.60
N TYR A 192 1.57 -9.94 -13.50
CA TYR A 192 0.61 -9.65 -14.57
C TYR A 192 0.99 -8.45 -15.44
N VAL A 193 1.89 -7.58 -14.96
CA VAL A 193 2.06 -6.23 -15.52
C VAL A 193 2.54 -6.23 -16.96
N ASP A 194 3.62 -6.97 -17.28
CA ASP A 194 4.19 -6.97 -18.64
C ASP A 194 3.19 -7.52 -19.67
N GLU A 195 2.50 -8.62 -19.34
CA GLU A 195 1.48 -9.23 -20.22
C GLU A 195 0.29 -8.29 -20.42
N PHE A 196 -0.18 -7.64 -19.35
CA PHE A 196 -1.33 -6.74 -19.43
C PHE A 196 -1.00 -5.48 -20.23
N GLN A 197 0.17 -4.89 -20.02
CA GLN A 197 0.63 -3.72 -20.78
C GLN A 197 0.90 -4.07 -22.24
N ALA A 198 1.45 -5.25 -22.54
CA ALA A 198 1.58 -5.72 -23.92
C ALA A 198 0.22 -5.86 -24.63
N ALA A 199 -0.85 -6.17 -23.88
CA ALA A 199 -2.23 -6.19 -24.37
C ALA A 199 -2.95 -4.83 -24.31
N GLY A 200 -2.23 -3.74 -23.96
CA GLY A 200 -2.73 -2.37 -23.90
C GLY A 200 -3.49 -2.00 -22.63
N GLY A 201 -3.46 -2.85 -21.60
CA GLY A 201 -4.13 -2.64 -20.31
C GLY A 201 -3.17 -2.30 -19.17
N SER A 202 -3.71 -1.85 -18.03
CA SER A 202 -2.90 -1.59 -16.82
C SER A 202 -1.72 -0.63 -17.05
N MET A 203 -1.91 0.38 -17.93
CA MET A 203 -0.88 1.35 -18.28
C MET A 203 -0.57 2.31 -17.13
N VAL A 204 -1.57 2.67 -16.32
CA VAL A 204 -1.40 3.46 -15.10
C VAL A 204 -1.99 2.68 -13.93
N MET A 205 -1.13 2.31 -12.98
CA MET A 205 -1.48 1.46 -11.84
C MET A 205 -1.41 2.27 -10.55
N LEU A 206 -2.35 2.09 -9.62
CA LEU A 206 -2.38 2.75 -8.33
C LEU A 206 -2.51 1.72 -7.20
N ALA A 207 -1.59 1.73 -6.22
CA ALA A 207 -1.61 0.78 -5.10
C ALA A 207 -0.70 1.27 -3.95
N LYS A 208 -0.24 0.37 -3.06
CA LYS A 208 0.77 0.72 -2.04
C LYS A 208 1.95 -0.25 -2.02
N GLY A 209 3.09 0.27 -1.55
CA GLY A 209 4.34 -0.47 -1.35
C GLY A 209 5.27 -0.42 -2.56
N ASN A 210 6.51 -0.84 -2.36
CA ASN A 210 7.49 -1.02 -3.43
C ASN A 210 7.12 -2.23 -4.31
N ARG A 211 7.67 -2.28 -5.52
CA ARG A 211 7.42 -3.35 -6.50
C ARG A 211 8.73 -3.98 -6.95
N SER A 212 8.64 -5.13 -7.60
CA SER A 212 9.82 -5.80 -8.14
C SER A 212 10.31 -5.10 -9.41
N ARG A 213 11.59 -5.33 -9.75
CA ARG A 213 12.24 -4.75 -10.93
C ARG A 213 11.53 -5.08 -12.26
N GLN A 214 10.79 -6.20 -12.32
CA GLN A 214 10.04 -6.58 -13.53
C GLN A 214 8.99 -5.53 -13.90
N VAL A 215 8.41 -4.85 -12.90
CA VAL A 215 7.41 -3.80 -13.14
C VAL A 215 8.09 -2.54 -13.68
N THR A 216 9.24 -2.17 -13.15
CA THR A 216 10.06 -1.06 -13.68
C THR A 216 10.41 -1.29 -15.15
N GLN A 217 10.82 -2.52 -15.50
CA GLN A 217 11.15 -2.89 -16.87
C GLN A 217 9.93 -2.90 -17.79
N ALA A 218 8.77 -3.38 -17.31
CA ALA A 218 7.53 -3.34 -18.06
C ALA A 218 7.08 -1.91 -18.34
N CYS A 219 7.10 -1.04 -17.32
CA CYS A 219 6.79 0.38 -17.47
C CYS A 219 7.71 1.09 -18.47
N GLU A 220 9.03 0.84 -18.42
CA GLU A 220 9.98 1.36 -19.42
C GLU A 220 9.69 0.85 -20.84
N LYS A 221 9.38 -0.44 -20.98
CA LYS A 221 9.13 -1.10 -22.27
C LYS A 221 7.84 -0.62 -22.94
N HIS A 222 6.77 -0.43 -22.17
CA HIS A 222 5.43 -0.13 -22.71
C HIS A 222 5.00 1.32 -22.50
N GLY A 223 5.78 2.11 -21.76
CA GLY A 223 5.45 3.47 -21.36
C GLY A 223 4.35 3.54 -20.29
N GLY A 224 4.43 2.66 -19.28
CA GLY A 224 3.49 2.58 -18.17
C GLY A 224 3.96 3.33 -16.92
N PHE A 225 3.08 3.47 -15.92
CA PHE A 225 3.35 4.15 -14.66
C PHE A 225 2.82 3.36 -13.47
N TYR A 226 3.55 3.39 -12.36
CA TYR A 226 3.04 2.98 -11.05
C TYR A 226 2.99 4.17 -10.11
N LEU A 227 1.78 4.43 -9.61
CA LEU A 227 1.45 5.44 -8.64
C LEU A 227 1.30 4.81 -7.25
N GLY A 228 2.01 5.33 -6.27
CA GLY A 228 1.91 4.93 -4.88
C GLY A 228 0.90 5.80 -4.14
N SER A 229 -0.18 5.20 -3.64
CA SER A 229 -1.08 5.79 -2.65
C SER A 229 -0.54 5.57 -1.24
N ILE A 230 -0.98 6.41 -0.30
CA ILE A 230 -0.74 6.22 1.13
C ILE A 230 -1.53 4.99 1.61
N GLY A 231 -0.82 3.99 2.15
CA GLY A 231 -1.41 2.81 2.77
C GLY A 231 -1.83 3.08 4.22
N GLY A 232 -3.03 2.66 4.61
CA GLY A 232 -3.53 2.83 5.99
C GLY A 232 -4.78 3.72 6.14
N PRO A 233 -4.81 4.98 5.64
CA PRO A 233 -5.89 5.93 5.91
C PRO A 233 -7.17 5.68 5.08
N ALA A 234 -7.61 4.43 5.01
CA ALA A 234 -8.72 3.97 4.17
C ALA A 234 -10.06 4.68 4.45
N ALA A 235 -10.33 5.04 5.71
CA ALA A 235 -11.53 5.77 6.09
C ALA A 235 -11.53 7.22 5.57
N ARG A 236 -10.36 7.89 5.60
CA ARG A 236 -10.21 9.24 5.05
C ARG A 236 -10.29 9.25 3.53
N LEU A 237 -9.65 8.29 2.85
CA LEU A 237 -9.81 8.14 1.40
C LEU A 237 -11.28 7.94 0.99
N ALA A 238 -12.02 7.11 1.74
CA ALA A 238 -13.44 6.88 1.50
C ALA A 238 -14.31 8.13 1.73
N GLN A 239 -14.04 8.88 2.79
CA GLN A 239 -14.80 10.08 3.15
C GLN A 239 -14.47 11.26 2.23
N ASP A 240 -13.18 11.48 1.98
CA ASP A 240 -12.69 12.72 1.37
C ASP A 240 -12.48 12.60 -0.13
N CYS A 241 -12.18 11.41 -0.67
CA CYS A 241 -11.77 11.27 -2.07
C CYS A 241 -12.75 10.48 -2.93
N ILE A 242 -13.47 9.49 -2.40
CA ILE A 242 -14.33 8.62 -3.21
C ILE A 242 -15.74 9.20 -3.30
N ARG A 243 -16.24 9.40 -4.53
CA ARG A 243 -17.53 10.03 -4.84
C ARG A 243 -18.58 9.07 -5.37
N LYS A 244 -18.15 7.92 -5.91
CA LYS A 244 -19.05 6.88 -6.43
C LYS A 244 -18.38 5.51 -6.37
N VAL A 245 -19.16 4.46 -6.11
CA VAL A 245 -18.69 3.06 -6.13
C VAL A 245 -19.76 2.17 -6.76
N GLU A 246 -19.40 1.45 -7.82
CA GLU A 246 -20.28 0.50 -8.50
C GLU A 246 -19.53 -0.81 -8.78
N VAL A 247 -20.19 -1.95 -8.61
CA VAL A 247 -19.65 -3.22 -9.10
C VAL A 247 -19.80 -3.24 -10.61
N LEU A 248 -18.69 -3.42 -11.32
CA LEU A 248 -18.65 -3.46 -12.78
C LEU A 248 -18.68 -4.89 -13.31
N GLU A 249 -17.86 -5.78 -12.74
CA GLU A 249 -17.78 -7.17 -13.18
C GLU A 249 -17.41 -8.12 -12.03
N TYR A 250 -17.78 -9.39 -12.17
CA TYR A 250 -17.55 -10.47 -11.20
C TYR A 250 -18.11 -10.22 -9.79
N PRO A 251 -19.41 -9.85 -9.66
CA PRO A 251 -20.03 -9.60 -8.35
C PRO A 251 -19.93 -10.79 -7.38
N GLU A 252 -19.81 -12.02 -7.89
CA GLU A 252 -19.62 -13.24 -7.12
C GLU A 252 -18.30 -13.27 -6.32
N LEU A 253 -17.32 -12.43 -6.67
CA LEU A 253 -16.03 -12.33 -5.97
C LEU A 253 -16.08 -11.44 -4.72
N GLY A 254 -17.24 -10.87 -4.40
CA GLY A 254 -17.41 -10.00 -3.23
C GLY A 254 -16.48 -8.79 -3.29
N MET A 255 -15.66 -8.58 -2.26
CA MET A 255 -14.73 -7.43 -2.22
C MET A 255 -13.63 -7.47 -3.29
N GLU A 256 -13.41 -8.62 -3.95
CA GLU A 256 -12.46 -8.79 -5.05
C GLU A 256 -13.10 -8.69 -6.44
N ALA A 257 -14.38 -8.31 -6.52
CA ALA A 257 -15.01 -7.94 -7.78
C ALA A 257 -14.25 -6.80 -8.47
N ILE A 258 -14.52 -6.59 -9.76
CA ILE A 258 -14.06 -5.40 -10.45
C ILE A 258 -15.05 -4.28 -10.15
N TRP A 259 -14.56 -3.17 -9.64
CA TRP A 259 -15.37 -1.99 -9.33
C TRP A 259 -15.03 -0.85 -10.25
N GLN A 260 -16.01 0.00 -10.52
CA GLN A 260 -15.78 1.33 -11.06
C GLN A 260 -16.01 2.35 -9.95
N ILE A 261 -15.04 3.25 -9.77
CA ILE A 261 -15.14 4.33 -8.79
C ILE A 261 -14.91 5.68 -9.47
N GLU A 262 -15.49 6.73 -8.89
CA GLU A 262 -15.14 8.12 -9.21
C GLU A 262 -14.43 8.71 -8.00
N VAL A 263 -13.29 9.37 -8.25
CA VAL A 263 -12.48 10.00 -7.20
C VAL A 263 -12.24 11.47 -7.47
N GLU A 264 -11.99 12.22 -6.42
CA GLU A 264 -11.61 13.62 -6.42
C GLU A 264 -10.46 13.83 -5.44
N ASP A 265 -9.43 14.57 -5.85
CA ASP A 265 -8.24 14.89 -5.05
C ASP A 265 -7.57 13.67 -4.41
N PHE A 266 -7.57 12.53 -5.11
CA PHE A 266 -7.00 11.29 -4.57
C PHE A 266 -5.46 11.39 -4.53
N PRO A 267 -4.83 11.27 -3.36
CA PRO A 267 -3.39 11.51 -3.23
C PRO A 267 -2.57 10.32 -3.73
N ALA A 268 -1.55 10.60 -4.55
CA ALA A 268 -0.60 9.61 -5.01
C ALA A 268 0.80 10.19 -5.23
N PHE A 269 1.78 9.32 -5.46
CA PHE A 269 3.14 9.68 -5.88
C PHE A 269 3.54 8.89 -7.12
N ILE A 270 4.30 9.48 -8.04
CA ILE A 270 4.95 8.68 -9.10
C ILE A 270 6.04 7.83 -8.44
N VAL A 271 5.85 6.51 -8.40
CA VAL A 271 6.82 5.57 -7.82
C VAL A 271 7.68 4.95 -8.91
N VAL A 272 7.08 4.52 -10.02
CA VAL A 272 7.78 4.05 -11.22
C VAL A 272 7.30 4.87 -12.42
N ASP A 273 8.25 5.36 -13.21
CA ASP A 273 7.97 6.08 -14.45
C ASP A 273 8.15 5.22 -15.71
N ASP A 274 7.88 5.81 -16.86
CA ASP A 274 8.02 5.25 -18.19
C ASP A 274 9.47 5.21 -18.71
N LYS A 275 10.46 5.50 -17.87
CA LYS A 275 11.87 5.67 -18.24
C LYS A 275 12.79 4.73 -17.45
N GLY A 276 12.22 3.78 -16.72
CA GLY A 276 12.97 2.81 -15.91
C GLY A 276 13.43 3.34 -14.55
N ASN A 277 12.89 4.48 -14.09
CA ASN A 277 13.18 4.99 -12.74
C ASN A 277 12.21 4.39 -11.73
N ASP A 278 12.72 4.12 -10.52
CA ASP A 278 11.94 3.66 -9.37
C ASP A 278 12.39 4.43 -8.11
N PHE A 279 11.42 5.05 -7.45
CA PHE A 279 11.59 5.76 -6.19
C PHE A 279 12.35 4.93 -5.15
N PHE A 280 12.03 3.63 -5.02
CA PHE A 280 12.61 2.78 -3.97
C PHE A 280 13.99 2.19 -4.33
N ALA A 281 14.44 2.31 -5.58
CA ALA A 281 15.64 1.60 -6.06
C ALA A 281 16.94 1.96 -5.32
N HIS A 282 17.02 3.14 -4.71
CA HIS A 282 18.20 3.57 -3.96
C HIS A 282 18.22 3.08 -2.50
N PHE A 283 17.06 2.77 -1.91
CA PHE A 283 16.96 2.19 -0.56
C PHE A 283 17.16 0.67 -0.54
N MET A 284 16.87 0.01 -1.67
CA MET A 284 16.86 -1.45 -1.79
C MET A 284 18.22 -2.04 -2.18
N ARG A 285 19.29 -1.23 -2.25
CA ARG A 285 20.65 -1.73 -2.51
C ARG A 285 21.22 -2.31 -1.21
N PRO A 286 21.89 -3.48 -1.25
CA PRO A 286 22.69 -3.91 -0.11
C PRO A 286 23.67 -2.81 0.24
N ALA A 287 23.85 -2.50 1.53
CA ALA A 287 24.94 -1.66 1.98
C ALA A 287 26.25 -2.22 1.41
N GLN A 288 27.02 -1.38 0.70
CA GLN A 288 28.37 -1.73 0.25
C GLN A 288 29.33 -1.82 1.44
#